data_AF-A0A2D5WYG9-F1
#
_entry.id   AF-A0A2D5WYG9-F1
#
_cell.length_a   1.000
_cell.length_b   1.000
_cell.length_c   1.000
_cell.angle_alpha   90.00
_cell.angle_beta   90.00
_cell.angle_gamma   90.00
#
_symmetry.space_group_name_H-M   'P 1'
#
loop_
_entity.id
_entity.type
_entity.pdbx_description
1 polymer ?
#
loop_
_entity_poly.entity_id
_entity_poly.type
_entity_poly.pdbx_seq_one_letter_code
_entity_poly.pdbx_strand_id
1 'polypeptide(L)'
;MAGRLVRKLAERDCYSLGENDTLKTASEALAKNNLGAMPILDSNGKVIGIISERDIARKIHQASFSNEELVTKIMTKKIISCDLNVSVTELMETMTEKKN
;
A
#
# COMPACT_ATOMS: atom_id res chain seq x y z
N MET A 1 -6.15 -20.85 -17.79
CA MET A 1 -5.64 -21.44 -16.54
C MET A 1 -5.78 -20.40 -15.43
N ALA A 2 -6.68 -20.63 -14.48
CA ALA A 2 -6.75 -19.84 -13.26
C ALA A 2 -5.40 -19.94 -12.52
N GLY A 3 -4.91 -18.83 -11.95
CA GLY A 3 -3.66 -18.79 -11.16
C GLY A 3 -2.40 -18.24 -11.86
N ARG A 4 -2.31 -18.22 -13.20
CA ARG A 4 -1.07 -17.72 -13.86
C ARG A 4 -0.86 -16.21 -13.71
N LEU A 5 -1.94 -15.43 -13.71
CA LEU A 5 -1.83 -13.97 -13.69
C LEU A 5 -1.43 -13.44 -12.30
N VAL A 6 -2.06 -13.92 -11.22
CA VAL A 6 -1.77 -13.44 -9.85
C VAL A 6 -0.31 -13.69 -9.49
N ARG A 7 0.21 -14.89 -9.76
CA ARG A 7 1.63 -15.21 -9.60
C ARG A 7 2.53 -14.27 -10.41
N LYS A 8 2.21 -14.04 -11.68
CA LYS A 8 2.98 -13.12 -12.54
C LYS A 8 2.95 -11.66 -12.03
N LEU A 9 1.84 -11.23 -11.41
CA LEU A 9 1.76 -9.90 -10.80
C LEU A 9 2.61 -9.81 -9.54
N ALA A 10 2.66 -10.87 -8.74
CA ALA A 10 3.46 -10.95 -7.52
C ALA A 10 4.98 -11.01 -7.76
N GLU A 11 5.42 -11.39 -8.96
CA GLU A 11 6.84 -11.38 -9.36
C GLU A 11 7.39 -9.98 -9.66
N ARG A 12 6.54 -8.94 -9.69
CA ARG A 12 6.99 -7.57 -9.92
C ARG A 12 7.69 -7.02 -8.68
N ASP A 13 8.70 -6.17 -8.91
CA ASP A 13 9.35 -5.44 -7.82
C ASP A 13 8.31 -4.64 -7.01
N CYS A 14 8.37 -4.80 -5.69
CA CYS A 14 7.50 -4.10 -4.77
C CYS A 14 8.34 -3.17 -3.90
N TYR A 15 8.15 -1.86 -4.08
CA TYR A 15 8.78 -0.87 -3.23
C TYR A 15 7.97 -0.72 -1.94
N SER A 16 8.66 -0.69 -0.80
CA SER A 16 8.05 -0.54 0.52
C SER A 16 8.61 0.68 1.26
N LEU A 17 7.86 1.15 2.25
CA LEU A 17 8.30 2.12 3.24
C LEU A 17 8.53 1.44 4.59
N GLY A 18 9.36 2.03 5.44
CA GLY A 18 9.50 1.66 6.84
C GLY A 18 8.46 2.33 7.74
N GLU A 19 8.18 1.72 8.89
CA GLU A 19 7.21 2.23 9.88
C GLU A 19 7.56 3.63 10.44
N ASN A 20 8.81 4.04 10.31
CA ASN A 20 9.33 5.33 10.76
C ASN A 20 9.51 6.35 9.61
N ASP A 21 9.11 6.01 8.37
CA ASP A 21 9.15 6.96 7.27
C ASP A 21 8.10 8.06 7.43
N THR A 22 8.40 9.24 6.90
CA THR A 22 7.52 10.41 6.96
C THR A 22 6.62 10.50 5.72
N LEU A 23 5.57 11.33 5.79
CA LEU A 23 4.72 11.63 4.64
C LEU A 23 5.49 12.25 3.47
N LYS A 24 6.54 13.02 3.77
CA LYS A 24 7.45 13.55 2.75
C LYS A 24 8.16 12.42 2.01
N THR A 25 8.83 11.52 2.73
CA THR A 25 9.52 10.36 2.16
C THR A 25 8.56 9.51 1.33
N ALA A 26 7.35 9.26 1.84
CA ALA A 26 6.31 8.51 1.14
C ALA A 26 5.90 9.18 -0.19
N SER A 27 5.61 10.50 -0.15
CA SER A 27 5.22 11.27 -1.33
C SER A 27 6.32 11.28 -2.40
N GLU A 28 7.58 11.51 -2.00
CA GLU A 28 8.73 11.49 -2.90
C GLU A 28 8.94 10.10 -3.51
N ALA A 29 8.82 9.03 -2.73
CA ALA A 29 8.97 7.66 -3.21
C ALA A 29 7.86 7.26 -4.19
N LEU A 30 6.60 7.62 -3.91
CA LEU A 30 5.47 7.37 -4.80
C LEU A 30 5.67 8.08 -6.15
N ALA A 31 6.00 9.38 -6.11
CA ALA A 31 6.21 10.19 -7.31
C ALA A 31 7.42 9.72 -8.13
N LYS A 32 8.56 9.48 -7.48
CA LYS A 32 9.80 9.06 -8.14
C LYS A 32 9.66 7.72 -8.86
N ASN A 33 8.91 6.78 -8.27
CA ASN A 33 8.74 5.44 -8.81
C ASN A 33 7.46 5.27 -9.64
N ASN A 34 6.66 6.33 -9.82
CA ASN A 34 5.37 6.31 -10.51
C ASN A 34 4.41 5.24 -9.93
N LEU A 35 4.29 5.21 -8.60
CA LEU A 35 3.49 4.24 -7.84
C LEU A 35 2.30 4.92 -7.18
N GLY A 36 1.12 4.31 -7.25
CA GLY A 36 -0.08 4.82 -6.59
C GLY A 36 -0.22 4.42 -5.11
N ALA A 37 0.48 3.37 -4.68
CA ALA A 37 0.47 2.88 -3.31
C ALA A 37 1.70 2.03 -2.98
N MET A 38 2.06 1.98 -1.69
CA MET A 38 3.18 1.21 -1.17
C MET A 38 2.82 0.53 0.16
N PRO A 39 3.23 -0.73 0.39
CA PRO A 39 3.18 -1.35 1.71
C PRO A 39 4.16 -0.70 2.67
N ILE A 40 3.83 -0.73 3.96
CA ILE A 40 4.67 -0.29 5.06
C ILE A 40 5.10 -1.53 5.85
N LEU A 41 6.41 -1.66 6.06
CA LEU A 41 7.03 -2.76 6.80
C LEU A 41 7.46 -2.28 8.19
N ASP A 42 7.32 -3.16 9.19
CA ASP A 42 7.97 -2.98 10.48
C ASP A 42 9.47 -3.34 10.40
N SER A 43 10.19 -3.11 11.50
CA SER A 43 11.60 -3.50 11.66
C SER A 43 11.91 -4.99 11.44
N ASN A 44 10.92 -5.88 11.48
CA ASN A 44 11.07 -7.31 11.20
C ASN A 44 10.74 -7.68 9.75
N GLY A 45 10.44 -6.70 8.90
CA GLY A 45 10.06 -6.90 7.50
C GLY A 45 8.61 -7.36 7.31
N LYS A 46 7.75 -7.25 8.32
CA LYS A 46 6.33 -7.63 8.22
C LYS A 46 5.52 -6.46 7.70
N VAL A 47 4.61 -6.72 6.76
CA VAL A 47 3.63 -5.73 6.30
C VAL A 47 2.66 -5.37 7.44
N ILE A 48 2.68 -4.12 7.87
CA ILE A 48 1.82 -3.58 8.94
C ILE A 48 0.76 -2.60 8.43
N GLY A 49 0.86 -2.17 7.17
CA GLY A 49 -0.11 -1.28 6.56
C GLY A 49 0.20 -0.99 5.10
N ILE A 50 -0.70 -0.25 4.46
CA ILE A 50 -0.54 0.27 3.10
C ILE A 50 -0.88 1.76 3.09
N ILE A 51 -0.14 2.53 2.32
CA ILE A 51 -0.40 3.94 2.08
C ILE A 51 -0.45 4.21 0.58
N SER A 52 -1.39 5.06 0.17
CA SER A 52 -1.61 5.48 -1.21
C SER A 52 -1.49 6.99 -1.35
N GLU A 53 -1.29 7.45 -2.59
CA GLU A 53 -1.34 8.88 -2.93
C GLU A 53 -2.64 9.53 -2.43
N ARG A 54 -3.75 8.78 -2.48
CA ARG A 54 -5.06 9.25 -2.01
C ARG A 54 -5.10 9.43 -0.49
N ASP A 55 -4.40 8.60 0.27
CA ASP A 55 -4.33 8.75 1.73
C ASP A 55 -3.60 10.05 2.10
N ILE A 56 -2.47 10.32 1.43
CA ILE A 56 -1.71 11.56 1.60
C ILE A 56 -2.54 12.77 1.17
N ALA A 57 -3.20 12.71 0.00
CA ALA A 57 -4.04 13.79 -0.50
C ALA A 57 -5.19 14.13 0.47
N ARG A 58 -5.85 13.12 1.06
CA ARG A 58 -6.88 13.35 2.08
C ARG A 58 -6.31 13.97 3.36
N LYS A 59 -5.08 13.64 3.72
CA LYS A 59 -4.42 14.20 4.90
C LYS A 59 -4.02 15.67 4.71
N ILE A 60 -3.59 16.07 3.52
CA ILE A 60 -3.21 17.46 3.19
C ILE A 60 -4.35 18.45 3.45
N HIS A 61 -5.60 18.04 3.23
CA HIS A 61 -6.77 18.90 3.49
C HIS A 61 -6.99 19.20 4.99
N GLN A 62 -6.37 18.44 5.91
CA GLN A 62 -6.56 18.61 7.34
C GLN A 62 -5.65 19.72 7.88
N ALA A 63 -6.18 20.55 8.80
CA ALA A 63 -5.43 21.63 9.45
C ALA A 63 -4.18 21.16 10.23
N SER A 64 -4.11 19.87 10.58
CA SER A 64 -3.00 19.24 11.30
C SER A 64 -1.95 18.59 10.41
N PHE A 65 -1.97 18.84 9.10
CA PHE A 65 -1.01 18.26 8.17
C PHE A 65 0.43 18.67 8.52
N SER A 66 1.32 17.68 8.55
CA SER A 66 2.76 17.88 8.62
C SER A 66 3.47 16.89 7.71
N ASN A 67 4.44 17.39 6.95
CA ASN A 67 5.30 16.57 6.10
C ASN A 67 6.15 15.56 6.89
N GLU A 68 6.46 15.88 8.16
CA GLU A 68 7.26 15.05 9.07
C GLU A 68 6.40 14.04 9.85
N GLU A 69 5.08 14.03 9.61
CA GLU A 69 4.22 13.04 10.23
C GLU A 69 4.56 11.64 9.72
N LEU A 70 4.55 10.65 10.61
CA LEU A 70 4.85 9.26 10.24
C LEU A 70 3.73 8.66 9.40
N VAL A 71 4.12 7.83 8.41
CA VAL A 71 3.18 7.09 7.57
C VAL A 71 2.22 6.21 8.39
N THR A 72 2.68 5.70 9.54
CA THR A 72 1.91 4.85 10.45
C THR A 72 0.68 5.51 11.07
N LYS A 73 0.62 6.86 11.07
CA LYS A 73 -0.54 7.59 11.59
C LYS A 73 -1.72 7.64 10.63
N ILE A 74 -1.50 7.52 9.33
CA ILE A 74 -2.57 7.63 8.31
C ILE A 74 -2.73 6.39 7.43
N MET A 75 -1.80 5.44 7.51
CA MET A 75 -1.87 4.19 6.74
C MET A 75 -3.15 3.40 7.02
N THR A 76 -3.58 2.63 6.02
CA THR A 76 -4.60 1.60 6.23
C THR A 76 -3.96 0.39 6.89
N LYS A 77 -4.36 0.10 8.13
CA LYS A 77 -3.84 -1.03 8.92
C LYS A 77 -4.49 -2.38 8.57
N LYS A 78 -5.72 -2.34 8.06
CA LYS A 78 -6.46 -3.55 7.66
C LYS A 78 -5.98 -4.02 6.29
N ILE A 79 -4.92 -4.83 6.30
CA ILE A 79 -4.39 -5.44 5.08
C ILE A 79 -5.26 -6.62 4.67
N ILE A 80 -5.64 -6.62 3.39
CA ILE A 80 -6.27 -7.76 2.73
C ILE A 80 -5.22 -8.37 1.82
N SER A 81 -4.92 -9.63 2.03
CA SER A 81 -4.02 -10.42 1.18
C SER A 81 -4.78 -11.57 0.54
N CYS A 82 -4.17 -12.18 -0.48
CA CYS A 82 -4.66 -13.36 -1.16
C CYS A 82 -3.50 -14.33 -1.40
N ASP A 83 -3.81 -15.61 -1.57
CA ASP A 83 -2.82 -16.62 -1.96
C ASP A 83 -2.37 -16.45 -3.43
N LEU A 84 -1.17 -16.92 -3.76
CA LEU A 84 -0.65 -16.85 -5.14
C LEU A 84 -1.44 -17.70 -6.14
N ASN A 85 -2.22 -18.67 -5.64
CA ASN A 85 -3.00 -19.60 -6.46
C ASN A 85 -4.45 -19.15 -6.67
N VAL A 86 -4.88 -18.01 -6.10
CA VAL A 86 -6.25 -17.50 -6.32
C VAL A 86 -6.47 -17.20 -7.79
N SER A 87 -7.71 -17.37 -8.24
CA SER A 87 -8.08 -16.96 -9.59
C SER A 87 -8.14 -15.43 -9.70
N VAL A 88 -8.01 -14.91 -10.92
CA VAL A 88 -8.16 -13.46 -11.16
C VAL A 88 -9.58 -13.01 -10.83
N THR A 89 -10.58 -13.84 -11.15
CA THR A 89 -11.99 -13.56 -10.86
C THR A 89 -12.22 -13.41 -9.36
N GLU A 90 -11.75 -14.37 -8.57
CA GLU A 90 -11.84 -14.35 -7.10
C GLU A 90 -11.09 -13.15 -6.50
N LEU A 91 -9.92 -12.79 -7.06
CA LEU A 91 -9.20 -11.58 -6.66
C LEU A 91 -10.02 -10.31 -6.94
N MET A 92 -10.63 -10.20 -8.13
CA MET A 92 -11.46 -9.04 -8.49
C MET A 92 -12.71 -8.92 -7.61
N GLU A 93 -13.36 -10.05 -7.28
CA GLU A 93 -14.46 -10.10 -6.33
C GLU A 93 -14.01 -9.61 -4.96
N THR A 94 -12.90 -10.14 -4.44
CA THR A 94 -12.32 -9.72 -3.16
C THR A 94 -12.02 -8.22 -3.13
N MET A 95 -11.44 -7.67 -4.21
CA MET A 95 -11.15 -6.23 -4.32
C MET A 95 -12.41 -5.36 -4.35
N THR A 96 -13.51 -5.89 -4.87
CA THR A 96 -14.79 -5.17 -4.99
C THR A 96 -15.56 -5.19 -3.68
N GLU A 97 -15.65 -6.35 -3.04
CA GLU A 97 -16.42 -6.54 -1.80
C GLU A 97 -15.75 -5.89 -0.59
N LYS A 98 -14.41 -5.89 -0.56
CA LYS A 98 -13.65 -5.42 0.60
C LYS A 98 -13.08 -4.02 0.44
N LYS A 99 -13.68 -3.22 -0.45
CA LYS A 99 -13.29 -1.82 -0.67
C LYS A 99 -13.65 -0.99 0.57
N ASN A 100 -12.65 -0.32 1.16
CA ASN A 100 -12.84 0.63 2.25
C ASN A 100 -13.12 2.04 1.71
#